data_AF-A0A7D5TDI3-F1
#
_entry.id   AF-A0A7D5TDI3-F1
#
_cell.length_a   1.000
_cell.length_b   1.000
_cell.length_c   1.000
_cell.angle_alpha   90.00
_cell.angle_beta   90.00
_cell.angle_gamma   90.00
#
_symmetry.space_group_name_H-M   'P 1'
#
loop_
_entity.id
_entity.type
_entity.pdbx_description
1 polymer ?
#
loop_
_entity_poly.entity_id
_entity_poly.type
_entity_poly.pdbx_seq_one_letter_code
_entity_poly.pdbx_strand_id
1 'polypeptide(L)'
;MTTSGVTPDALRDQLDAAGMDFNTGDSTGYAALNNALNLNAIAIGLGLENIVYDPEQFPGLIYHVDRPQVTLVLFGNGVITAINGDTDQEVRDAITTAVKRGAELGLIEDDSVPDVNVDAETFPIPDEIEVGE
;
A
#
# COMPACT_ATOMS: atom_id res chain seq x y z
N MET A 1 4.04 13.59 -17.08
CA MET A 1 3.80 12.37 -16.29
C MET A 1 2.36 12.41 -15.88
N THR A 2 1.51 11.61 -16.53
CA THR A 2 0.09 11.48 -16.19
C THR A 2 -0.02 10.40 -15.13
N THR A 3 -0.21 10.77 -13.87
CA THR A 3 -0.67 9.82 -12.84
C THR A 3 -2.16 9.60 -13.07
N SER A 4 -2.52 8.58 -13.83
CA SER A 4 -3.93 8.18 -13.93
C SER A 4 -4.32 7.57 -12.58
N GLY A 5 -5.30 8.17 -11.92
CA GLY A 5 -5.78 7.64 -10.64
C GLY A 5 -6.45 6.28 -10.86
N VAL A 6 -6.12 5.29 -10.03
CA VAL A 6 -6.75 3.97 -10.05
C VAL A 6 -7.86 3.92 -9.02
N THR A 7 -9.04 3.43 -9.41
CA THR A 7 -10.16 3.29 -8.48
C THR A 7 -9.89 2.15 -7.48
N PRO A 8 -10.43 2.23 -6.26
CA PRO A 8 -10.31 1.14 -5.30
C PRO A 8 -10.88 -0.19 -5.82
N ASP A 9 -11.91 -0.13 -6.67
CA ASP A 9 -12.49 -1.31 -7.33
C ASP A 9 -11.51 -1.97 -8.32
N ALA A 10 -10.86 -1.17 -9.18
CA ALA A 10 -9.85 -1.68 -10.12
C ALA A 10 -8.59 -2.19 -9.40
N LEU A 11 -8.23 -1.60 -8.27
CA LEU A 11 -7.15 -2.15 -7.44
C LEU A 11 -7.57 -3.48 -6.81
N ARG A 12 -8.81 -3.60 -6.31
CA ARG A 12 -9.35 -4.86 -5.77
C ARG A 12 -9.36 -5.97 -6.82
N ASP A 13 -9.81 -5.69 -8.04
CA ASP A 13 -9.82 -6.66 -9.15
C ASP A 13 -8.41 -7.18 -9.48
N GLN A 14 -7.41 -6.29 -9.53
CA GLN A 14 -6.01 -6.69 -9.75
C GLN A 14 -5.47 -7.58 -8.63
N LEU A 15 -5.82 -7.27 -7.38
CA LEU A 15 -5.34 -8.05 -6.25
C LEU A 15 -6.12 -9.39 -6.11
N ASP A 16 -7.38 -9.45 -6.53
CA ASP A 16 -8.15 -10.70 -6.66
C ASP A 16 -7.54 -11.60 -7.73
N ALA A 17 -7.14 -11.03 -8.88
CA ALA A 17 -6.41 -11.73 -9.91
C ALA A 17 -5.04 -12.25 -9.43
N ALA A 18 -4.42 -11.58 -8.46
CA ALA A 18 -3.21 -12.04 -7.77
C ALA A 18 -3.48 -13.15 -6.73
N GLY A 19 -4.73 -13.61 -6.58
CA GLY A 19 -5.12 -14.69 -5.69
C GLY A 19 -5.16 -14.29 -4.22
N MET A 20 -5.36 -13.01 -3.92
CA MET A 20 -5.51 -12.55 -2.56
C MET A 20 -6.97 -12.41 -2.16
N ASP A 21 -7.34 -13.04 -1.05
CA ASP A 21 -8.65 -12.88 -0.42
C ASP A 21 -8.70 -11.60 0.41
N PHE A 22 -9.73 -10.78 0.18
CA PHE A 22 -9.96 -9.54 0.92
C PHE A 22 -11.12 -9.66 1.90
N ASN A 23 -11.04 -8.87 2.97
CA ASN A 23 -12.20 -8.59 3.80
C ASN A 23 -13.16 -7.60 3.07
N THR A 24 -14.46 -7.66 3.37
CA THR A 24 -15.47 -6.72 2.85
C THR A 24 -15.47 -5.40 3.63
N GLY A 25 -14.30 -4.78 3.81
CA GLY A 25 -14.22 -3.45 4.41
C GLY A 25 -14.61 -2.37 3.39
N ASP A 26 -15.43 -1.41 3.80
CA ASP A 26 -15.92 -0.34 2.93
C ASP A 26 -14.94 0.84 2.82
N SER A 27 -14.13 1.10 3.86
CA SER A 27 -13.22 2.24 3.90
C SER A 27 -11.91 1.94 3.18
N THR A 28 -11.41 2.97 2.50
CA THR A 28 -10.15 2.94 1.77
C THR A 28 -9.42 4.25 1.99
N GLY A 29 -8.12 4.29 1.71
CA GLY A 29 -7.39 5.54 1.74
C GLY A 29 -5.99 5.40 1.19
N TYR A 30 -5.28 6.51 1.10
CA TYR A 30 -3.88 6.51 0.68
C TYR A 30 -3.08 7.58 1.38
N ALA A 31 -1.78 7.39 1.41
CA ALA A 31 -0.80 8.39 1.78
C ALA A 31 0.30 8.44 0.71
N ALA A 32 0.79 9.63 0.42
CA ALA A 32 1.94 9.83 -0.44
C ALA A 32 3.13 10.28 0.41
N LEU A 33 4.20 9.50 0.40
CA LEU A 33 5.47 9.88 0.99
C LEU A 33 6.26 10.74 0.01
N ASN A 34 7.16 11.57 0.53
CA ASN A 34 8.02 12.42 -0.30
C ASN A 34 9.18 11.66 -0.96
N ASN A 35 9.48 10.45 -0.48
CA ASN A 35 10.62 9.64 -0.92
C ASN A 35 10.16 8.35 -1.58
N ALA A 36 10.95 7.88 -2.56
CA ALA A 36 10.75 6.58 -3.18
C ALA A 36 11.00 5.45 -2.17
N LEU A 37 10.20 4.38 -2.27
CA LEU A 37 10.27 3.24 -1.39
C LEU A 37 11.00 2.08 -2.05
N ASN A 38 11.94 1.48 -1.34
CA ASN A 38 12.58 0.25 -1.79
C ASN A 38 11.75 -0.96 -1.38
N LEU A 39 10.81 -1.37 -2.24
CA LEU A 39 9.89 -2.48 -1.97
C LEU A 39 10.61 -3.78 -1.63
N ASN A 40 11.73 -4.08 -2.31
CA ASN A 40 12.57 -5.26 -2.00
C ASN A 40 13.05 -5.22 -0.54
N ALA A 41 13.61 -4.09 -0.11
CA ALA A 41 14.12 -3.94 1.24
C ALA A 41 12.98 -3.98 2.28
N ILE A 42 11.82 -3.41 1.95
CA ILE A 42 10.61 -3.43 2.79
C ILE A 42 10.07 -4.84 2.96
N ALA A 43 9.98 -5.63 1.90
CA ALA A 43 9.54 -7.03 1.97
C ALA A 43 10.43 -7.86 2.92
N ILE A 44 11.74 -7.62 2.84
CA ILE A 44 12.71 -8.31 3.69
C ILE A 44 12.64 -7.82 5.14
N GLY A 45 12.51 -6.50 5.35
CA GLY A 45 12.56 -5.91 6.69
C GLY A 45 11.28 -6.05 7.50
N LEU A 46 10.11 -5.86 6.89
CA LEU A 46 8.82 -5.99 7.56
C LEU A 46 8.40 -7.46 7.81
N GLY A 47 9.00 -8.40 7.05
CA GLY A 47 8.79 -9.83 7.23
C GLY A 47 7.82 -10.43 6.22
N LEU A 48 8.28 -11.51 5.58
CA LEU A 48 7.57 -12.23 4.50
C LEU A 48 6.27 -12.90 4.93
N GLU A 49 6.06 -13.11 6.24
CA GLU A 49 4.89 -13.82 6.77
C GLU A 49 3.55 -13.13 6.48
N ASN A 50 3.57 -11.81 6.26
CA ASN A 50 2.37 -11.02 5.96
C ASN A 50 2.55 -10.17 4.69
N ILE A 51 3.56 -10.47 3.86
CA ILE A 51 3.90 -9.68 2.69
C ILE A 51 3.89 -10.53 1.44
N VAL A 52 3.21 -10.02 0.41
CA VAL A 52 3.26 -10.54 -0.95
C VAL A 52 3.91 -9.47 -1.82
N TYR A 53 5.09 -9.77 -2.35
CA TYR A 53 5.80 -8.88 -3.26
C TYR A 53 6.35 -9.69 -4.42
N ASP A 54 5.75 -9.49 -5.60
CA ASP A 54 6.18 -10.13 -6.83
C ASP A 54 6.04 -9.10 -7.96
N PRO A 55 7.11 -8.33 -8.29
CA PRO A 55 7.02 -7.23 -9.25
C PRO A 55 6.69 -7.68 -10.68
N GLU A 56 6.84 -8.96 -11.01
CA GLU A 56 6.43 -9.53 -12.30
C GLU A 56 4.91 -9.74 -12.38
N GLN A 57 4.26 -10.05 -11.26
CA GLN A 57 2.80 -10.17 -11.17
C GLN A 57 2.12 -8.86 -10.80
N PHE A 58 2.69 -8.10 -9.86
CA PHE A 58 2.12 -6.88 -9.34
C PHE A 58 3.21 -5.90 -8.83
N PRO A 59 3.18 -4.62 -9.26
CA PRO A 59 4.23 -3.62 -9.00
C PRO A 59 4.26 -3.11 -7.55
N GLY A 60 3.20 -3.36 -6.80
CA GLY A 60 3.11 -2.95 -5.41
C GLY A 60 3.52 -4.08 -4.48
N LEU A 61 4.07 -3.72 -3.34
CA LEU A 61 4.22 -4.64 -2.23
C LEU A 61 2.91 -4.66 -1.47
N ILE A 62 2.31 -5.82 -1.35
CA ILE A 62 1.11 -6.00 -0.56
C ILE A 62 1.53 -6.41 0.86
N TYR A 63 1.07 -5.67 1.85
CA TYR A 63 1.25 -5.97 3.25
C TYR A 63 -0.10 -6.16 3.94
N HIS A 64 -0.33 -7.36 4.46
CA HIS A 64 -1.53 -7.70 5.22
C HIS A 64 -1.36 -7.33 6.69
N VAL A 65 -2.28 -6.53 7.22
CA VAL A 65 -2.32 -6.20 8.64
C VAL A 65 -3.43 -7.02 9.28
N ASP A 66 -3.10 -7.90 10.23
CA ASP A 66 -4.09 -8.73 10.94
C ASP A 66 -4.99 -7.93 11.87
N ARG A 67 -4.44 -6.92 12.54
CA ARG A 67 -5.17 -6.07 13.48
C ARG A 67 -4.68 -4.62 13.40
N PRO A 68 -5.48 -3.69 12.86
CA PRO A 68 -6.80 -3.91 12.21
C PRO A 68 -6.68 -4.72 10.91
N GLN A 69 -7.73 -5.44 10.51
CA GLN A 69 -7.77 -6.25 9.28
C GLN A 69 -7.79 -5.32 8.06
N VAL A 70 -6.61 -4.88 7.61
CA VAL A 70 -6.46 -3.92 6.53
C VAL A 70 -5.38 -4.43 5.58
N THR A 71 -5.63 -4.32 4.28
CA THR A 71 -4.62 -4.61 3.26
C THR A 71 -3.97 -3.32 2.83
N LEU A 72 -2.66 -3.25 2.98
CA LEU A 72 -1.84 -2.13 2.54
C LEU A 72 -1.14 -2.50 1.24
N VAL A 73 -1.04 -1.55 0.32
CA VAL A 73 -0.29 -1.69 -0.91
C VAL A 73 0.69 -0.55 -1.03
N LEU A 74 1.98 -0.87 -1.04
CA LEU A 74 3.07 0.09 -1.11
C LEU A 74 3.63 0.09 -2.52
N PHE A 75 3.77 1.28 -3.10
CA PHE A 75 4.32 1.48 -4.43
C PHE A 75 5.72 2.09 -4.33
N GLY A 76 6.61 1.72 -5.25
CA GLY A 76 8.00 2.20 -5.25
C GLY A 76 8.12 3.73 -5.39
N ASN A 77 7.08 4.40 -5.90
CA ASN A 77 7.02 5.85 -6.01
C ASN A 77 6.74 6.58 -4.67
N GLY A 78 6.56 5.87 -3.56
CA GLY A 78 6.26 6.45 -2.26
C GLY A 78 4.78 6.50 -1.89
N VAL A 79 3.89 6.02 -2.77
CA VAL A 79 2.46 5.96 -2.47
C VAL A 79 2.15 4.68 -1.70
N ILE A 80 1.37 4.81 -0.63
CA ILE A 80 0.86 3.70 0.17
C ILE A 80 -0.65 3.80 0.14
N THR A 81 -1.32 2.78 -0.38
CA THR A 81 -2.77 2.67 -0.35
C THR A 81 -3.20 1.65 0.70
N ALA A 82 -4.40 1.84 1.22
CA ALA A 82 -5.04 0.98 2.18
C ALA A 82 -6.44 0.67 1.66
N ILE A 83 -6.75 -0.61 1.60
CA ILE A 83 -8.05 -1.10 1.18
C ILE A 83 -8.63 -2.02 2.25
N ASN A 84 -9.96 -2.08 2.27
CA ASN A 84 -10.73 -2.97 3.13
C ASN A 84 -10.62 -2.65 4.63
N GLY A 85 -10.50 -1.37 5.00
CA GLY A 85 -10.72 -0.97 6.38
C GLY A 85 -12.21 -0.98 6.73
N ASP A 86 -12.56 -1.41 7.94
CA ASP A 86 -13.92 -1.29 8.45
C ASP A 86 -14.25 0.18 8.77
N THR A 87 -13.24 0.93 9.25
CA THR A 87 -13.34 2.36 9.55
C THR A 87 -12.17 3.18 9.00
N ASP A 88 -12.41 4.47 8.77
CA ASP A 88 -11.37 5.42 8.34
C ASP A 88 -10.21 5.52 9.33
N GLN A 89 -10.50 5.33 10.62
CA GLN A 89 -9.48 5.32 11.66
C GLN A 89 -8.56 4.10 11.52
N GLU A 90 -9.10 2.92 11.19
CA GLU A 90 -8.28 1.73 10.97
C GLU A 90 -7.39 1.85 9.74
N VAL A 91 -7.90 2.45 8.66
CA VAL A 91 -7.08 2.79 7.48
C VAL A 91 -5.91 3.69 7.88
N ARG A 92 -6.19 4.75 8.64
CA ARG A 92 -5.15 5.69 9.12
C ARG A 92 -4.13 5.00 10.01
N ASP A 93 -4.58 4.18 10.97
CA ASP A 93 -3.72 3.45 11.89
C ASP A 93 -2.85 2.42 11.17
N ALA A 94 -3.41 1.70 10.20
CA ALA A 94 -2.69 0.71 9.41
C ALA A 94 -1.55 1.36 8.61
N ILE A 95 -1.84 2.41 7.83
CA ILE A 95 -0.81 3.14 7.06
C ILE A 95 0.26 3.70 8.01
N THR A 96 -0.15 4.36 9.09
CA THR A 96 0.77 4.94 10.08
C THR A 96 1.67 3.87 10.70
N THR A 97 1.12 2.70 11.01
CA THR A 97 1.88 1.59 11.58
C THR A 97 2.91 1.04 10.60
N ALA A 98 2.53 0.87 9.33
CA ALA A 98 3.46 0.41 8.30
C ALA A 98 4.60 1.41 8.06
N VAL A 99 4.29 2.71 7.98
CA VAL A 99 5.30 3.77 7.84
C VAL A 99 6.25 3.79 9.03
N LYS A 100 5.72 3.75 10.26
CA LYS A 100 6.55 3.71 11.47
C LYS A 100 7.46 2.49 11.51
N ARG A 101 6.94 1.30 11.21
CA ARG A 101 7.78 0.08 11.17
C ARG A 101 8.87 0.19 10.11
N GLY A 102 8.55 0.71 8.93
CA GLY A 102 9.55 0.96 7.89
C GLY A 102 10.61 1.98 8.33
N ALA A 103 10.21 3.03 9.06
CA ALA A 103 11.13 4.02 9.61
C ALA A 103 12.03 3.45 10.72
N GLU A 104 11.48 2.66 11.64
CA GLU A 104 12.25 1.98 12.70
C GLU A 104 13.31 1.03 12.14
N LEU A 105 13.04 0.43 10.98
CA LEU A 105 13.97 -0.45 10.26
C LEU A 105 14.97 0.32 9.38
N GLY A 106 14.86 1.65 9.29
CA GLY A 106 15.70 2.48 8.41
C GLY A 106 15.39 2.30 6.92
N LEU A 107 14.20 1.81 6.59
CA LEU A 107 13.74 1.58 5.22
C LEU A 107 12.95 2.77 4.66
N ILE A 108 12.38 3.59 5.56
CA ILE A 108 11.62 4.80 5.25
C ILE A 108 12.30 5.95 5.96
N GLU A 109 12.70 6.97 5.21
CA GLU A 109 13.41 8.14 5.75
C GLU A 109 12.47 9.19 6.37
N ASP A 110 11.16 8.91 6.36
CA ASP A 110 10.10 9.80 6.84
C ASP A 110 9.55 9.29 8.19
N ASP A 111 9.93 9.95 9.28
CA ASP A 111 9.38 9.72 10.64
C ASP A 111 8.06 10.50 10.86
N SER A 112 7.61 11.27 9.87
CA SER A 112 6.39 12.06 10.01
C SER A 112 5.16 11.19 9.84
N VAL A 113 4.10 11.54 10.56
CA VAL A 113 2.79 10.91 10.38
C VAL A 113 2.34 11.18 8.93
N PRO A 114 2.09 10.14 8.12
CA PRO A 114 1.65 10.31 6.74
C PRO A 114 0.30 11.05 6.70
N ASP A 115 0.13 11.95 5.74
CA ASP A 115 -1.18 12.57 5.47
C ASP A 115 -2.07 11.57 4.73
N VAL A 116 -2.92 10.89 5.50
CA VAL A 116 -3.81 9.85 4.98
C VAL A 116 -5.12 10.46 4.48
N ASN A 117 -5.39 10.27 3.20
CA ASN A 117 -6.58 10.68 2.48
C ASN A 117 -7.55 9.48 2.41
N VAL A 118 -8.61 9.50 3.21
CA VAL A 118 -9.65 8.43 3.27
C VAL A 118 -10.85 8.71 2.35
N ASP A 119 -11.09 9.98 2.02
CA ASP A 119 -12.16 10.40 1.10
C ASP A 119 -11.74 10.30 -0.38
N ALA A 120 -10.80 9.41 -0.68
CA ALA A 120 -10.20 9.28 -2.00
C ALA A 120 -11.07 8.44 -2.94
N GLU A 121 -11.59 9.05 -4.01
CA GLU A 121 -12.29 8.30 -5.07
C GLU A 121 -11.33 7.48 -5.95
N THR A 122 -10.06 7.91 -6.02
CA THR A 122 -8.99 7.24 -6.76
C THR A 122 -7.65 7.38 -6.04
N PHE A 123 -6.77 6.42 -6.26
CA PHE A 123 -5.40 6.43 -5.75
C PHE A 123 -4.43 6.97 -6.79
N PRO A 124 -3.55 7.93 -6.43
CA PRO A 124 -2.58 8.51 -7.36
C PRO A 124 -1.37 7.59 -7.55
N ILE A 125 -1.56 6.47 -8.25
CA ILE A 125 -0.49 5.50 -8.55
C ILE A 125 0.04 5.71 -9.99
N PRO A 126 1.28 5.28 -10.30
CA PRO A 126 1.85 5.48 -11.63
C PRO A 126 1.08 4.65 -12.69
N ASP A 127 0.84 5.26 -13.86
CA ASP A 127 0.11 4.67 -14.99
C ASP A 127 0.92 3.54 -15.67
N GLU A 128 2.24 3.68 -15.66
CA GLU A 128 3.18 2.70 -16.20
C GLU A 128 3.74 1.87 -15.05
N ILE A 129 3.22 0.66 -14.96
CA ILE A 129 3.83 -0.41 -14.20
C ILE A 129 4.90 -1.01 -15.10
N GLU A 130 6.13 -0.51 -14.99
CA GLU A 130 7.28 -1.13 -15.65
C GLU A 130 7.50 -2.52 -15.03
N VAL A 131 6.82 -3.54 -15.55
CA VAL A 131 7.28 -4.92 -15.42
C VAL A 131 8.62 -4.98 -16.15
N GLY A 132 9.70 -5.18 -15.41
CA GLY A 132 11.04 -5.27 -16.00
C GLY A 132 11.07 -6.32 -17.11
N GLU A 133 11.67 -5.96 -18.25
CA GLU A 133 11.89 -6.86 -19.40
C GLU A 133 12.65 -8.14 -19.05
#